data_AF-A0A922VT79-F1
#
_entry.id   AF-A0A922VT79-F1
#
_cell.length_a   1.000
_cell.length_b   1.000
_cell.length_c   1.000
_cell.angle_alpha   90.00
_cell.angle_beta   90.00
_cell.angle_gamma   90.00
#
_symmetry.space_group_name_H-M   'P 1'
#
loop_
_entity.id
_entity.type
_entity.pdbx_description
1 polymer ?
#
loop_
_entity_poly.entity_id
_entity_poly.type
_entity_poly.pdbx_seq_one_letter_code
_entity_poly.pdbx_strand_id
1 'polypeptide(L)'
;MRWCLPRWSALSRPDRPRPECTAVCPTAGTCTTSRSRCSTPRPTSASPTRGSRRRSRNLALPDRRSCWNRSRSPTPSLMARISSSGGWRPIRSIFVSNGPARRRPQKPSSTTGTISPTRADRSKRRSERQTKMHIKYLAGSVALFAGLLALGWITHGTSIVQNDPERNIFIPEDLTSELQVKATYDGTNIWFRYRWPAERPMLFNDVLVYQDGAWEERGGEVMGPDPDNLVEDRVAMMVDDGAVPLFGRYGGYITIGEGLTTFTGVPETEEERSKYLPSTRTDPNDFETIKPETDLEALRAAGQFIDLWDWKSSRTNPLGQADDTSVGAEREDDAGTAPYFVNFNEDTGQPLFMFDPAKGDPALKIDAVMAGDVGFNDSYYLTEASAVPFDPNRQWQNGDTLPRQILRQGAGSRADIAMPAAARWRNGFWDVTLVRKMDTGNPLEDKIFREGGSYDLAFAVFRKASTMRWHYVSLPVSLGLEQPAQMVAERIEPGTEPDWTQPWTEIKTYYPGQVTWGRLTDARQHPGADRIAQRVPVAYRHGEEQLALYGIEMEFAKEIRTQWLWTLFISLGLIVGMGININLLMRRREAAK
;
A
#
# COMPACT_ATOMS: atom_id res chain seq x y z
N MET A 1 5.45 -29.96 17.96
CA MET A 1 4.17 -30.55 17.50
C MET A 1 4.37 -31.20 16.13
N ARG A 2 3.45 -32.07 15.67
CA ARG A 2 3.62 -32.82 14.41
C ARG A 2 3.31 -31.95 13.19
N TRP A 3 4.16 -32.03 12.16
CA TRP A 3 3.89 -31.47 10.84
C TRP A 3 2.94 -32.40 10.07
N CYS A 4 1.84 -31.87 9.55
CA CYS A 4 0.96 -32.55 8.60
C CYS A 4 1.06 -31.87 7.24
N LEU A 5 1.69 -32.55 6.28
CA LEU A 5 1.61 -32.22 4.85
C LEU A 5 0.33 -32.83 4.26
N PRO A 6 -0.54 -32.05 3.58
CA PRO A 6 -1.59 -32.64 2.75
C PRO A 6 -0.98 -33.31 1.52
N ARG A 7 -1.31 -34.59 1.33
CA ARG A 7 -0.97 -35.35 0.12
C ARG A 7 -1.73 -34.82 -1.09
N TRP A 8 -1.08 -34.85 -2.25
CA TRP A 8 -1.76 -34.85 -3.54
C TRP A 8 -2.57 -36.14 -3.70
N SER A 9 -3.80 -36.02 -4.18
CA SER A 9 -4.59 -37.14 -4.71
C SER A 9 -5.42 -36.66 -5.90
N ALA A 10 -5.14 -37.23 -7.07
CA ALA A 10 -5.88 -36.94 -8.30
C ALA A 10 -7.10 -37.86 -8.41
N LEU A 11 -8.25 -37.27 -8.76
CA LEU A 11 -9.49 -37.91 -9.22
C LEU A 11 -10.11 -36.92 -10.23
N SER A 12 -9.93 -37.17 -11.53
CA SER A 12 -10.91 -37.81 -12.43
C SER A 12 -12.11 -36.93 -12.78
N ARG A 13 -12.14 -36.49 -14.06
CA ARG A 13 -13.29 -35.84 -14.71
C ARG A 13 -14.52 -36.77 -14.77
N PRO A 14 -15.71 -36.21 -14.92
CA PRO A 14 -16.75 -36.75 -15.80
C PRO A 14 -17.02 -35.83 -17.00
N ASP A 15 -17.56 -36.41 -18.07
CA ASP A 15 -17.69 -35.79 -19.39
C ASP A 15 -18.91 -34.86 -19.56
N ARG A 16 -18.85 -34.05 -20.62
CA ARG A 16 -20.00 -33.30 -21.17
C ARG A 16 -21.04 -34.27 -21.75
N PRO A 17 -22.30 -33.82 -21.82
CA PRO A 17 -22.97 -33.89 -23.12
C PRO A 17 -23.54 -32.53 -23.58
N ARG A 18 -23.20 -32.17 -24.82
CA ARG A 18 -24.02 -31.44 -25.79
C ARG A 18 -24.09 -32.40 -27.00
N PRO A 19 -25.20 -32.48 -27.76
CA PRO A 19 -25.87 -31.30 -28.32
C PRO A 19 -27.40 -31.35 -28.32
N GLU A 20 -28.02 -30.21 -28.62
CA GLU A 20 -29.04 -30.15 -29.68
C GLU A 20 -29.12 -28.74 -30.24
N CYS A 21 -29.09 -28.63 -31.57
CA CYS A 21 -29.30 -27.39 -32.30
C CYS A 21 -30.66 -27.49 -32.98
N THR A 22 -31.60 -26.60 -32.64
CA THR A 22 -32.86 -26.47 -33.37
C THR A 22 -32.95 -25.08 -33.98
N ALA A 23 -32.64 -25.01 -35.28
CA ALA A 23 -32.87 -23.80 -36.06
C ALA A 23 -34.36 -23.72 -36.44
N VAL A 24 -34.98 -22.57 -36.22
CA VAL A 24 -36.28 -22.21 -36.79
C VAL A 24 -36.17 -20.82 -37.41
N CYS A 25 -36.62 -20.70 -38.65
CA CYS A 25 -36.63 -19.48 -39.45
C CYS A 25 -37.87 -19.55 -40.39
N PRO A 26 -38.33 -18.47 -41.03
CA PRO A 26 -39.35 -17.61 -40.44
C PRO A 26 -40.63 -17.51 -41.30
N THR A 27 -41.71 -16.92 -40.76
CA THR A 27 -42.96 -16.67 -41.50
C THR A 27 -43.42 -15.20 -41.45
N ALA A 28 -43.17 -14.51 -42.57
CA ALA A 28 -43.97 -13.50 -43.29
C ALA A 28 -45.02 -12.58 -42.60
N GLY A 29 -45.00 -11.31 -43.03
CA GLY A 29 -46.10 -10.33 -42.94
C GLY A 29 -45.80 -9.14 -42.04
N THR A 30 -45.98 -7.86 -42.43
CA THR A 30 -46.48 -7.29 -43.70
C THR A 30 -45.96 -5.84 -43.86
N CYS A 31 -45.80 -5.35 -45.08
CA CYS A 31 -45.43 -3.96 -45.35
C CYS A 31 -46.62 -2.99 -45.20
N THR A 32 -46.37 -1.79 -44.67
CA THR A 32 -47.12 -0.58 -45.07
C THR A 32 -46.21 0.64 -45.15
N THR A 33 -46.41 1.43 -46.20
CA THR A 33 -45.60 2.59 -46.56
C THR A 33 -46.25 3.90 -46.15
N SER A 34 -45.47 4.91 -45.74
CA SER A 34 -45.75 6.31 -46.11
C SER A 34 -44.52 7.21 -46.01
N ARG A 35 -44.22 7.94 -47.09
CA ARG A 35 -43.31 9.09 -47.09
C ARG A 35 -44.07 10.36 -46.70
N SER A 36 -43.46 11.29 -45.98
CA SER A 36 -43.70 12.73 -46.17
C SER A 36 -42.49 13.57 -45.72
N ARG A 37 -42.40 14.81 -46.23
CA ARG A 37 -41.23 15.71 -46.16
C ARG A 37 -41.50 16.92 -45.25
N CYS A 38 -40.41 17.56 -44.81
CA CYS A 38 -40.34 18.95 -44.30
C CYS A 38 -41.14 19.19 -42.98
N SER A 39 -40.86 20.20 -42.15
CA SER A 39 -40.12 21.45 -42.37
C SER A 39 -39.50 21.96 -41.05
N THR A 40 -38.54 22.88 -41.13
CA THR A 40 -38.13 23.72 -39.98
C THR A 40 -39.22 24.71 -39.59
N PRO A 41 -39.14 25.25 -38.35
CA PRO A 41 -39.19 26.71 -38.23
C PRO A 41 -38.19 27.32 -37.24
N ARG A 42 -37.67 28.51 -37.59
CA ARG A 42 -37.17 29.54 -36.67
C ARG A 42 -38.27 30.60 -36.49
N PRO A 43 -38.33 31.26 -35.32
CA PRO A 43 -38.11 32.74 -35.26
C PRO A 43 -37.05 33.07 -34.16
N THR A 44 -36.10 34.03 -34.28
CA THR A 44 -36.20 35.52 -34.23
C THR A 44 -36.94 36.07 -33.00
N SER A 45 -36.46 37.06 -32.20
CA SER A 45 -35.29 37.96 -32.34
C SER A 45 -35.02 38.85 -31.10
N ALA A 46 -33.73 39.15 -30.84
CA ALA A 46 -33.13 40.46 -30.47
C ALA A 46 -33.43 41.23 -29.14
N SER A 47 -32.36 41.39 -28.32
CA SER A 47 -31.74 42.68 -27.88
C SER A 47 -32.39 43.58 -26.79
N PRO A 48 -31.64 44.54 -26.15
CA PRO A 48 -30.18 44.62 -25.84
C PRO A 48 -29.78 45.28 -24.46
N THR A 49 -28.46 45.44 -24.22
CA THR A 49 -27.76 46.29 -23.18
C THR A 49 -27.83 45.79 -21.71
N ARG A 50 -26.84 45.90 -20.80
CA ARG A 50 -25.49 46.55 -20.66
C ARG A 50 -24.70 45.77 -19.56
N GLY A 51 -23.37 45.79 -19.39
CA GLY A 51 -22.26 46.35 -20.19
C GLY A 51 -21.11 47.00 -19.38
N SER A 52 -20.18 46.25 -18.75
CA SER A 52 -19.01 46.79 -18.00
C SER A 52 -17.64 46.28 -18.52
N ARG A 53 -16.60 47.14 -18.48
CA ARG A 53 -15.24 46.90 -19.03
C ARG A 53 -14.16 46.93 -17.94
N ARG A 54 -13.19 46.01 -17.96
CA ARG A 54 -11.77 46.21 -17.59
C ARG A 54 -10.90 45.33 -18.50
N ARG A 55 -10.33 45.88 -19.58
CA ARG A 55 -8.96 46.40 -19.70
C ARG A 55 -7.85 45.38 -19.40
N SER A 56 -7.43 44.67 -20.43
CA SER A 56 -6.11 44.04 -20.56
C SER A 56 -4.99 45.08 -20.74
N ARG A 57 -3.75 44.67 -20.45
CA ARG A 57 -2.52 45.33 -20.92
C ARG A 57 -1.59 44.28 -21.52
N ASN A 58 -1.33 44.41 -22.83
CA ASN A 58 -0.20 43.75 -23.47
C ASN A 58 1.09 44.53 -23.17
N LEU A 59 2.22 43.83 -23.10
CA LEU A 59 3.54 44.39 -23.40
C LEU A 59 4.29 43.41 -24.30
N ALA A 60 5.06 43.95 -25.25
CA ALA A 60 5.47 43.23 -26.44
C ALA A 60 6.93 42.74 -26.40
N LEU A 61 7.16 41.65 -27.14
CA LEU A 61 8.48 41.21 -27.60
C LEU A 61 9.15 42.28 -28.50
N PRO A 62 10.49 42.26 -28.58
CA PRO A 62 11.21 42.62 -29.79
C PRO A 62 11.98 41.41 -30.38
N ASP A 63 11.75 41.14 -31.67
CA ASP A 63 12.55 40.23 -32.51
C ASP A 63 13.78 40.95 -33.07
N ARG A 64 14.93 40.26 -33.16
CA ARG A 64 15.90 40.42 -34.28
C ARG A 64 16.97 39.32 -34.40
N ARG A 65 16.74 38.40 -35.34
CA ARG A 65 17.63 38.02 -36.48
C ARG A 65 19.11 37.58 -36.28
N SER A 66 19.33 36.30 -36.60
CA SER A 66 20.30 35.73 -37.58
C SER A 66 21.84 35.83 -37.39
N CYS A 67 22.51 34.66 -37.40
CA CYS A 67 23.46 34.25 -38.46
C CYS A 67 23.98 32.78 -38.34
N TRP A 68 24.13 32.10 -39.49
CA TRP A 68 25.18 31.14 -39.95
C TRP A 68 26.11 30.44 -38.92
N ASN A 69 26.55 29.16 -39.03
CA ASN A 69 26.66 28.25 -40.20
C ASN A 69 26.79 26.75 -39.79
N ARG A 70 26.82 25.85 -40.79
CA ARG A 70 27.05 24.38 -40.72
C ARG A 70 28.40 23.97 -40.07
N SER A 71 28.47 22.79 -39.43
CA SER A 71 28.96 21.55 -40.11
C SER A 71 29.26 20.31 -39.22
N ARG A 72 28.84 19.14 -39.73
CA ARG A 72 29.51 17.81 -39.78
C ARG A 72 30.16 17.17 -38.54
N SER A 73 29.65 15.99 -38.20
CA SER A 73 30.38 14.83 -37.65
C SER A 73 31.48 14.32 -38.61
N PRO A 74 32.56 13.64 -38.12
CA PRO A 74 32.54 12.16 -38.13
C PRO A 74 33.37 11.43 -37.03
N THR A 75 33.07 10.13 -36.86
CA THR A 75 33.87 9.05 -36.22
C THR A 75 34.92 8.45 -37.20
N PRO A 76 35.76 7.43 -36.86
CA PRO A 76 36.46 7.02 -35.61
C PRO A 76 37.98 6.66 -35.85
N SER A 77 38.61 5.91 -34.91
CA SER A 77 39.96 5.26 -34.93
C SER A 77 41.18 6.13 -34.57
N LEU A 78 42.34 5.63 -34.08
CA LEU A 78 42.93 4.28 -34.00
C LEU A 78 43.87 4.11 -32.75
N MET A 79 44.42 2.89 -32.55
CA MET A 79 45.28 2.37 -31.45
C MET A 79 46.60 3.10 -31.09
N ALA A 80 47.06 2.87 -29.85
CA ALA A 80 48.48 2.59 -29.53
C ALA A 80 48.63 1.60 -28.34
N ARG A 81 49.65 0.72 -28.35
CA ARG A 81 49.99 -0.28 -27.31
C ARG A 81 51.20 0.16 -26.46
N ILE A 82 51.25 -0.16 -25.16
CA ILE A 82 52.49 -0.42 -24.38
C ILE A 82 52.28 -1.57 -23.36
N SER A 83 53.37 -2.24 -22.97
CA SER A 83 53.48 -3.43 -22.10
C SER A 83 54.58 -3.18 -21.02
N SER A 84 54.73 -3.89 -19.89
CA SER A 84 54.40 -5.30 -19.56
C SER A 84 54.30 -5.58 -18.04
N SER A 85 53.82 -6.79 -17.70
CA SER A 85 54.27 -7.66 -16.59
C SER A 85 54.19 -7.20 -15.11
N GLY A 86 53.49 -8.02 -14.31
CA GLY A 86 53.60 -8.09 -12.84
C GLY A 86 52.28 -8.58 -12.21
N GLY A 87 52.19 -9.68 -11.46
CA GLY A 87 53.23 -10.59 -10.98
C GLY A 87 52.81 -11.23 -9.66
N TRP A 88 51.80 -12.10 -9.66
CA TRP A 88 51.34 -12.79 -8.43
C TRP A 88 52.46 -13.67 -7.85
N ARG A 89 52.71 -13.58 -6.54
CA ARG A 89 53.64 -14.44 -5.80
C ARG A 89 52.95 -15.12 -4.61
N PRO A 90 53.15 -16.43 -4.39
CA PRO A 90 52.63 -17.14 -3.22
C PRO A 90 53.60 -17.07 -2.03
N ILE A 91 53.07 -17.21 -0.81
CA ILE A 91 53.85 -17.29 0.43
C ILE A 91 54.25 -18.75 0.70
N ARG A 92 55.56 -19.01 0.82
CA ARG A 92 56.11 -20.28 1.34
C ARG A 92 57.44 -20.05 2.09
N SER A 93 57.73 -21.01 2.98
CA SER A 93 59.02 -21.31 3.64
C SER A 93 59.69 -20.24 4.50
N ILE A 94 59.44 -20.37 5.81
CA ILE A 94 60.45 -20.59 6.87
C ILE A 94 61.90 -20.69 6.36
N PHE A 95 62.80 -19.89 6.96
CA PHE A 95 64.21 -20.24 7.13
C PHE A 95 64.68 -19.81 8.52
N VAL A 96 65.40 -20.68 9.23
CA VAL A 96 66.02 -20.41 10.53
C VAL A 96 67.50 -20.11 10.33
N SER A 97 68.01 -19.07 10.99
CA SER A 97 69.40 -18.63 10.89
C SER A 97 70.35 -19.41 11.82
N ASN A 98 71.64 -19.44 11.47
CA ASN A 98 72.70 -20.16 12.19
C ASN A 98 73.72 -19.21 12.84
N GLY A 99 74.08 -19.49 14.09
CA GLY A 99 75.35 -19.10 14.74
C GLY A 99 75.41 -17.72 15.41
N PRO A 100 76.46 -17.44 16.23
CA PRO A 100 77.65 -18.27 16.50
C PRO A 100 77.83 -18.68 17.98
N ALA A 101 78.87 -19.48 18.25
CA ALA A 101 79.13 -20.11 19.55
C ALA A 101 80.01 -19.28 20.52
N ARG A 102 79.85 -19.50 21.84
CA ARG A 102 80.91 -19.29 22.85
C ARG A 102 80.95 -20.42 23.89
N ARG A 103 82.18 -20.73 24.35
CA ARG A 103 82.54 -21.86 25.23
C ARG A 103 82.46 -21.49 26.73
N ARG A 104 82.28 -22.51 27.58
CA ARG A 104 82.93 -22.79 28.90
C ARG A 104 81.91 -23.37 29.92
N PRO A 105 82.34 -24.10 30.97
CA PRO A 105 83.46 -25.04 31.06
C PRO A 105 83.01 -26.44 31.56
N GLN A 106 83.88 -27.45 31.49
CA GLN A 106 83.67 -28.68 32.26
C GLN A 106 83.89 -28.42 33.76
N LYS A 107 83.02 -28.99 34.61
CA LYS A 107 83.31 -29.28 36.03
C LYS A 107 82.71 -30.65 36.39
N PRO A 108 83.31 -31.35 37.39
CA PRO A 108 83.11 -32.79 37.55
C PRO A 108 81.82 -33.15 38.29
N SER A 109 81.46 -34.42 38.14
CA SER A 109 80.44 -35.14 38.88
C SER A 109 80.57 -35.02 40.40
N SER A 110 79.48 -34.66 41.07
CA SER A 110 79.17 -35.19 42.41
C SER A 110 77.69 -35.53 42.46
N THR A 111 77.42 -36.77 42.87
CA THR A 111 76.10 -37.39 42.77
C THR A 111 75.33 -37.16 44.06
N THR A 112 74.23 -36.39 44.00
CA THR A 112 73.19 -36.42 45.04
C THR A 112 71.86 -36.66 44.36
N GLY A 113 71.13 -37.69 44.80
CA GLY A 113 70.06 -38.29 44.02
C GLY A 113 68.81 -37.44 43.91
N THR A 114 68.53 -36.93 42.71
CA THR A 114 67.14 -36.68 42.26
C THR A 114 66.78 -37.80 41.30
N ILE A 115 65.87 -38.69 41.71
CA ILE A 115 65.48 -39.87 40.92
C ILE A 115 64.95 -39.41 39.57
N SER A 116 65.70 -39.68 38.51
CA SER A 116 65.27 -39.37 37.14
C SER A 116 64.09 -40.26 36.77
N PRO A 117 62.94 -39.69 36.35
CA PRO A 117 61.75 -40.47 36.05
C PRO A 117 62.04 -41.47 34.92
N THR A 118 61.76 -42.74 35.20
CA THR A 118 61.99 -43.87 34.29
C THR A 118 61.22 -43.68 32.99
N ARG A 119 61.57 -44.44 31.94
CA ARG A 119 60.84 -44.40 30.65
C ARG A 119 59.33 -44.66 30.83
N ALA A 120 58.97 -45.49 31.81
CA ALA A 120 57.59 -45.77 32.21
C ALA A 120 56.91 -44.60 32.95
N ASP A 121 57.62 -43.89 33.85
CA ASP A 121 57.08 -42.68 34.48
C ASP A 121 56.87 -41.56 33.45
N ARG A 122 57.79 -41.39 32.48
CA ARG A 122 57.61 -40.44 31.37
C ARG A 122 56.43 -40.80 30.46
N SER A 123 56.20 -42.07 30.13
CA SER A 123 55.03 -42.48 29.34
C SER A 123 53.73 -42.33 30.12
N LYS A 124 53.71 -42.68 31.41
CA LYS A 124 52.56 -42.48 32.30
C LYS A 124 52.19 -41.00 32.44
N ARG A 125 53.16 -40.11 32.73
CA ARG A 125 52.91 -38.66 32.77
C ARG A 125 52.47 -38.07 31.42
N ARG A 126 52.92 -38.63 30.30
CA ARG A 126 52.47 -38.23 28.95
C ARG A 126 51.02 -38.66 28.69
N SER A 127 50.67 -39.89 29.05
CA SER A 127 49.29 -40.41 29.02
C SER A 127 48.37 -39.56 29.90
N GLU A 128 48.71 -39.36 31.17
CA GLU A 128 47.94 -38.53 32.10
C GLU A 128 47.76 -37.08 31.61
N ARG A 129 48.78 -36.48 31.00
CA ARG A 129 48.66 -35.17 30.34
C ARG A 129 47.71 -35.22 29.15
N GLN A 130 47.81 -36.23 28.28
CA GLN A 130 46.89 -36.39 27.14
C GLN A 130 45.44 -36.59 27.61
N THR A 131 45.18 -37.43 28.61
CA THR A 131 43.85 -37.62 29.20
C THR A 131 43.30 -36.32 29.81
N LYS A 132 44.12 -35.57 30.57
CA LYS A 132 43.72 -34.27 31.14
C LYS A 132 43.43 -33.22 30.05
N MET A 133 44.20 -33.19 28.97
CA MET A 133 43.93 -32.31 27.83
C MET A 133 42.64 -32.72 27.10
N HIS A 134 42.43 -34.02 26.84
CA HIS A 134 41.24 -34.54 26.17
C HIS A 134 39.95 -34.28 26.96
N ILE A 135 40.00 -34.39 28.28
CA ILE A 135 38.89 -34.01 29.18
C ILE A 135 38.62 -32.49 29.10
N LYS A 136 39.66 -31.65 29.08
CA LYS A 136 39.48 -30.19 28.91
C LYS A 136 38.86 -29.83 27.55
N TYR A 137 39.30 -30.46 26.47
CA TYR A 137 38.72 -30.23 25.13
C TYR A 137 37.26 -30.70 25.05
N LEU A 138 36.93 -31.86 25.62
CA LEU A 138 35.55 -32.34 25.67
C LEU A 138 34.67 -31.42 26.53
N ALA A 139 35.14 -31.00 27.70
CA ALA A 139 34.40 -30.08 28.57
C ALA A 139 34.16 -28.72 27.88
N GLY A 140 35.17 -28.15 27.21
CA GLY A 140 35.02 -26.92 26.44
C GLY A 140 34.07 -27.06 25.25
N SER A 141 34.14 -28.18 24.53
CA SER A 141 33.26 -28.48 23.39
C SER A 141 31.81 -28.76 23.80
N VAL A 142 31.59 -29.40 24.95
CA VAL A 142 30.25 -29.56 25.56
C VAL A 142 29.71 -28.23 26.06
N ALA A 143 30.53 -27.39 26.70
CA ALA A 143 30.12 -26.06 27.14
C ALA A 143 29.75 -25.15 25.96
N LEU A 144 30.55 -25.17 24.87
CA LEU A 144 30.23 -24.45 23.64
C LEU A 144 28.93 -24.96 23.00
N PHE A 145 28.74 -26.28 22.91
CA PHE A 145 27.51 -26.88 22.39
C PHE A 145 26.28 -26.51 23.24
N ALA A 146 26.38 -26.57 24.56
CA ALA A 146 25.31 -26.16 25.47
C ALA A 146 25.01 -24.66 25.38
N GLY A 147 26.04 -23.81 25.22
CA GLY A 147 25.88 -22.38 24.98
C GLY A 147 25.18 -22.07 23.66
N LEU A 148 25.55 -22.75 22.57
CA LEU A 148 24.87 -22.65 21.28
C LEU A 148 23.43 -23.17 21.35
N LEU A 149 23.17 -24.21 22.15
CA LEU A 149 21.82 -24.77 22.32
C LEU A 149 20.93 -23.79 23.11
N ALA A 150 21.45 -23.17 24.16
CA ALA A 150 20.76 -22.12 24.92
C ALA A 150 20.52 -20.87 24.07
N LEU A 151 21.52 -20.43 23.30
CA LEU A 151 21.37 -19.31 22.36
C LEU A 151 20.31 -19.62 21.30
N GLY A 152 20.34 -20.82 20.71
CA GLY A 152 19.31 -21.28 19.77
C GLY A 152 17.93 -21.32 20.42
N TRP A 153 17.81 -21.81 21.65
CA TRP A 153 16.53 -21.83 22.38
C TRP A 153 15.97 -20.42 22.64
N ILE A 154 16.83 -19.44 22.95
CA ILE A 154 16.42 -18.05 23.23
C ILE A 154 16.08 -17.29 21.94
N THR A 155 16.75 -17.55 20.82
CA THR A 155 16.51 -16.84 19.55
C THR A 155 15.45 -17.51 18.66
N HIS A 156 15.09 -18.77 18.92
CA HIS A 156 14.10 -19.51 18.16
C HIS A 156 12.69 -19.26 18.71
N GLY A 157 11.85 -18.59 17.93
CA GLY A 157 10.47 -18.27 18.32
C GLY A 157 10.28 -16.91 19.00
N THR A 158 11.29 -16.03 18.99
CA THR A 158 11.07 -14.61 19.28
C THR A 158 10.17 -14.00 18.19
N SER A 159 9.08 -13.33 18.59
CA SER A 159 8.18 -12.67 17.63
C SER A 159 8.89 -11.47 17.00
N ILE A 160 9.34 -11.63 15.75
CA ILE A 160 9.91 -10.52 14.98
C ILE A 160 8.80 -9.63 14.42
N VAL A 161 7.71 -10.26 13.99
CA VAL A 161 6.50 -9.58 13.57
C VAL A 161 5.74 -9.18 14.83
N GLN A 162 5.65 -7.87 15.06
CA GLN A 162 4.97 -7.22 16.19
C GLN A 162 4.76 -5.74 15.85
N ASN A 163 3.89 -5.02 16.56
CA ASN A 163 3.80 -3.56 16.39
C ASN A 163 5.14 -2.89 16.70
N ASP A 164 5.50 -1.90 15.89
CA ASP A 164 6.77 -1.16 15.98
C ASP A 164 6.53 0.32 15.59
N PRO A 165 6.01 1.14 16.53
CA PRO A 165 5.68 2.53 16.25
C PRO A 165 6.88 3.40 15.87
N GLU A 166 8.08 3.09 16.38
CA GLU A 166 9.31 3.80 16.02
C GLU A 166 9.65 3.68 14.52
N ARG A 167 9.19 2.60 13.87
CA ARG A 167 9.28 2.40 12.41
C ARG A 167 7.98 2.71 11.66
N ASN A 168 7.01 3.34 12.31
CA ASN A 168 5.67 3.60 11.79
C ASN A 168 4.92 2.31 11.37
N ILE A 169 4.98 1.26 12.21
CA ILE A 169 4.35 -0.04 11.96
C ILE A 169 3.28 -0.35 13.01
N PHE A 170 2.05 -0.47 12.52
CA PHE A 170 0.92 -1.05 13.23
C PHE A 170 0.32 -2.18 12.38
N ILE A 171 0.08 -3.33 13.01
CA ILE A 171 -0.48 -4.54 12.41
C ILE A 171 -1.93 -4.71 12.92
N PRO A 172 -2.95 -4.66 12.03
CA PRO A 172 -4.33 -4.91 12.41
C PRO A 172 -4.54 -6.31 13.00
N GLU A 173 -5.50 -6.45 13.93
CA GLU A 173 -5.90 -7.75 14.49
C GLU A 173 -6.57 -8.63 13.43
N ASP A 174 -7.47 -8.04 12.64
CA ASP A 174 -8.10 -8.68 11.49
C ASP A 174 -7.25 -8.40 10.24
N LEU A 175 -6.73 -9.44 9.58
CA LEU A 175 -5.94 -9.25 8.36
C LEU A 175 -6.76 -9.26 7.07
N THR A 176 -8.03 -9.68 7.17
CA THR A 176 -8.97 -9.75 6.05
C THR A 176 -10.37 -9.31 6.47
N SER A 177 -11.11 -8.72 5.54
CA SER A 177 -12.50 -8.30 5.69
C SER A 177 -13.28 -8.66 4.42
N GLU A 178 -14.59 -8.47 4.45
CA GLU A 178 -15.48 -8.66 3.30
C GLU A 178 -16.10 -7.31 2.89
N LEU A 179 -16.19 -7.07 1.58
CA LEU A 179 -16.89 -5.96 0.97
C LEU A 179 -17.93 -6.54 0.00
N GLN A 180 -19.19 -6.24 0.26
CA GLN A 180 -20.32 -6.58 -0.60
C GLN A 180 -20.55 -5.47 -1.62
N VAL A 181 -20.57 -5.80 -2.92
CA VAL A 181 -20.82 -4.83 -4.00
C VAL A 181 -21.96 -5.27 -4.92
N LYS A 182 -22.79 -4.31 -5.33
CA LYS A 182 -23.73 -4.41 -6.46
C LYS A 182 -23.46 -3.27 -7.43
N ALA A 183 -23.71 -3.52 -8.72
CA ALA A 183 -23.61 -2.52 -9.77
C ALA A 183 -24.81 -2.62 -10.70
N THR A 184 -25.27 -1.48 -11.21
CA THR A 184 -26.37 -1.38 -12.18
C THR A 184 -26.26 -0.09 -12.99
N TYR A 185 -26.86 -0.03 -14.19
CA TYR A 185 -26.86 1.14 -15.07
C TYR A 185 -28.12 1.21 -15.92
N ASP A 186 -28.45 2.42 -16.39
CA ASP A 186 -29.66 2.70 -17.18
C ASP A 186 -29.36 3.26 -18.58
N GLY A 187 -28.09 3.28 -18.97
CA GLY A 187 -27.59 3.88 -20.21
C GLY A 187 -27.25 5.38 -20.12
N THR A 188 -27.61 6.03 -19.01
CA THR A 188 -27.24 7.44 -18.69
C THR A 188 -26.37 7.51 -17.44
N ASN A 189 -26.71 6.73 -16.42
CA ASN A 189 -26.05 6.69 -15.12
C ASN A 189 -25.62 5.25 -14.78
N ILE A 190 -24.61 5.14 -13.93
CA ILE A 190 -24.17 3.90 -13.31
C ILE A 190 -24.18 4.09 -11.79
N TRP A 191 -24.69 3.08 -11.09
CA TRP A 191 -24.75 3.04 -9.63
C TRP A 191 -23.89 1.91 -9.10
N PHE A 192 -23.18 2.19 -8.01
CA PHE A 192 -22.50 1.18 -7.20
C PHE A 192 -23.05 1.25 -5.78
N ARG A 193 -23.43 0.09 -5.24
CA ARG A 193 -23.84 -0.05 -3.84
C ARG A 193 -22.84 -0.93 -3.09
N TYR A 194 -22.31 -0.38 -2.01
CA TYR A 194 -21.27 -0.97 -1.17
C TYR A 194 -21.85 -1.29 0.20
N ARG A 195 -21.42 -2.41 0.77
CA ARG A 195 -21.76 -2.80 2.14
C ARG A 195 -20.59 -3.53 2.80
N TRP A 196 -20.21 -3.15 4.00
CA TRP A 196 -19.11 -3.77 4.74
C TRP A 196 -19.38 -3.75 6.26
N PRO A 197 -18.81 -4.69 7.03
CA PRO A 197 -18.98 -4.72 8.47
C PRO A 197 -18.18 -3.60 9.16
N ALA A 198 -18.85 -2.86 10.04
CA ALA A 198 -18.27 -1.84 10.90
C ALA A 198 -18.93 -1.92 12.28
N GLU A 199 -18.14 -1.89 13.35
CA GLU A 199 -18.63 -2.08 14.73
C GLU A 199 -19.47 -0.90 15.23
N ARG A 200 -19.09 0.31 14.82
CA ARG A 200 -19.82 1.57 14.96
C ARG A 200 -19.56 2.44 13.73
N PRO A 201 -20.38 3.47 13.44
CA PRO A 201 -20.05 4.46 12.42
C PRO A 201 -19.01 5.45 12.97
N MET A 202 -17.90 5.63 12.28
CA MET A 202 -16.99 6.74 12.57
C MET A 202 -17.45 7.98 11.81
N LEU A 203 -18.11 8.93 12.49
CA LEU A 203 -18.76 10.10 11.86
C LEU A 203 -17.88 11.36 11.80
N PHE A 204 -16.67 11.30 12.34
CA PHE A 204 -15.73 12.42 12.46
C PHE A 204 -14.41 12.10 11.76
N ASN A 205 -13.85 13.09 11.07
CA ASN A 205 -12.47 13.11 10.61
C ASN A 205 -11.88 14.44 11.10
N ASP A 206 -10.99 14.37 12.08
CA ASP A 206 -10.36 15.49 12.79
C ASP A 206 -11.30 16.56 13.40
N VAL A 207 -10.92 17.04 14.59
CA VAL A 207 -11.66 18.06 15.34
C VAL A 207 -10.72 19.10 15.93
N LEU A 208 -11.27 20.27 16.21
CA LEU A 208 -10.67 21.32 17.03
C LEU A 208 -11.27 21.19 18.43
N VAL A 209 -10.43 21.07 19.45
CA VAL A 209 -10.84 20.97 20.86
C VAL A 209 -10.28 22.17 21.63
N TYR A 210 -11.13 22.88 22.36
CA TYR A 210 -10.69 23.95 23.24
C TYR A 210 -10.05 23.38 24.51
N GLN A 211 -8.83 23.80 24.83
CA GLN A 211 -8.12 23.45 26.06
C GLN A 211 -7.29 24.64 26.55
N ASP A 212 -7.42 24.97 27.84
CA ASP A 212 -6.57 25.92 28.58
C ASP A 212 -6.32 27.29 27.91
N GLY A 213 -7.28 27.75 27.11
CA GLY A 213 -7.23 29.03 26.39
C GLY A 213 -7.00 28.95 24.88
N ALA A 214 -6.62 27.77 24.36
CA ALA A 214 -6.27 27.53 22.96
C ALA A 214 -7.22 26.52 22.28
N TRP A 215 -7.19 26.47 20.95
CA TRP A 215 -7.82 25.41 20.16
C TRP A 215 -6.74 24.47 19.64
N GLU A 216 -6.84 23.19 19.99
CA GLU A 216 -5.89 22.14 19.63
C GLU A 216 -6.51 21.18 18.62
N GLU A 217 -5.70 20.64 17.72
CA GLU A 217 -6.12 19.64 16.73
C GLU A 217 -6.11 18.24 17.34
N ARG A 218 -7.12 17.42 17.04
CA ARG A 218 -7.18 16.02 17.50
C ARG A 218 -7.82 15.11 16.45
N GLY A 219 -7.26 13.91 16.28
CA GLY A 219 -7.66 12.96 15.24
C GLY A 219 -6.99 13.21 13.89
N GLY A 220 -7.61 12.71 12.81
CA GLY A 220 -7.10 12.87 11.45
C GLY A 220 -6.02 11.85 11.10
N GLU A 221 -4.76 12.26 10.98
CA GLU A 221 -3.66 11.37 10.63
C GLU A 221 -3.05 10.69 11.86
N VAL A 222 -3.31 9.38 11.99
CA VAL A 222 -2.79 8.55 13.07
C VAL A 222 -2.27 7.22 12.56
N MET A 223 -1.40 6.59 13.36
CA MET A 223 -0.86 5.26 13.10
C MET A 223 -1.85 4.16 13.51
N GLY A 224 -2.43 3.47 12.53
CA GLY A 224 -3.42 2.43 12.79
C GLY A 224 -4.79 2.98 13.23
N PRO A 225 -5.55 2.25 14.05
CA PRO A 225 -6.80 2.73 14.66
C PRO A 225 -6.56 3.88 15.62
N ASP A 226 -7.26 5.00 15.40
CA ASP A 226 -7.36 6.09 16.35
C ASP A 226 -8.04 5.62 17.66
N PRO A 227 -7.37 5.68 18.83
CA PRO A 227 -8.02 5.40 20.11
C PRO A 227 -9.21 6.33 20.39
N ASP A 228 -9.18 7.56 19.87
CA ASP A 228 -10.20 8.59 20.11
C ASP A 228 -11.35 8.54 19.11
N ASN A 229 -11.20 7.81 17.99
CA ASN A 229 -12.24 7.55 16.98
C ASN A 229 -12.67 8.79 16.18
N LEU A 230 -11.73 9.70 15.98
CA LEU A 230 -11.81 10.96 15.23
C LEU A 230 -11.25 10.79 13.80
N VAL A 231 -11.40 9.59 13.24
CA VAL A 231 -10.98 9.19 11.90
C VAL A 231 -12.13 8.44 11.23
N GLU A 232 -12.57 8.96 10.09
CA GLU A 232 -13.81 8.54 9.44
C GLU A 232 -13.71 7.18 8.73
N ASP A 233 -14.83 6.47 8.62
CA ASP A 233 -14.93 5.31 7.74
C ASP A 233 -15.00 5.76 6.28
N ARG A 234 -14.36 5.02 5.36
CA ARG A 234 -14.32 5.36 3.92
C ARG A 234 -14.42 4.11 3.07
N VAL A 235 -15.02 4.25 1.89
CA VAL A 235 -14.92 3.28 0.80
C VAL A 235 -14.46 4.01 -0.45
N ALA A 236 -13.43 3.46 -1.11
CA ALA A 236 -12.92 3.99 -2.35
C ALA A 236 -12.87 2.91 -3.44
N MET A 237 -13.09 3.33 -4.68
CA MET A 237 -13.07 2.46 -5.86
C MET A 237 -12.18 3.10 -6.94
N MET A 238 -11.15 2.35 -7.33
CA MET A 238 -10.36 2.61 -8.53
C MET A 238 -11.05 2.00 -9.75
N VAL A 239 -11.07 2.71 -10.87
CA VAL A 239 -11.63 2.29 -12.16
C VAL A 239 -10.58 2.42 -13.27
N ASP A 240 -10.44 1.39 -14.10
CA ASP A 240 -9.73 1.45 -15.38
C ASP A 240 -10.57 0.81 -16.51
N ASP A 241 -10.46 1.37 -17.71
CA ASP A 241 -11.11 0.91 -18.94
C ASP A 241 -10.17 0.03 -19.80
N GLY A 242 -9.09 -0.48 -19.20
CA GLY A 242 -8.03 -1.26 -19.84
C GLY A 242 -6.91 -0.41 -20.45
N ALA A 243 -6.95 0.91 -20.31
CA ALA A 243 -5.92 1.82 -20.82
C ALA A 243 -4.64 1.81 -19.94
N VAL A 244 -4.77 1.53 -18.64
CA VAL A 244 -3.63 1.49 -17.70
C VAL A 244 -2.95 0.11 -17.74
N PRO A 245 -1.70 -0.01 -18.22
CA PRO A 245 -1.05 -1.29 -18.36
C PRO A 245 -0.94 -2.03 -17.02
N LEU A 246 -1.38 -3.28 -17.02
CA LEU A 246 -1.29 -4.23 -15.90
C LEU A 246 -2.26 -3.98 -14.72
N PHE A 247 -3.13 -2.96 -14.75
CA PHE A 247 -4.07 -2.70 -13.65
C PHE A 247 -4.98 -3.91 -13.36
N GLY A 248 -5.67 -4.46 -14.36
CA GLY A 248 -6.45 -5.72 -14.23
C GLY A 248 -5.68 -6.98 -13.83
N ARG A 249 -4.36 -6.90 -13.58
CA ARG A 249 -3.52 -8.04 -13.16
C ARG A 249 -2.98 -7.91 -11.73
N TYR A 250 -2.87 -6.68 -11.21
CA TYR A 250 -2.29 -6.40 -9.89
C TYR A 250 -3.06 -5.35 -9.08
N GLY A 251 -4.09 -4.71 -9.65
CA GLY A 251 -4.91 -3.68 -9.01
C GLY A 251 -4.08 -2.51 -8.50
N GLY A 252 -4.46 -1.99 -7.33
CA GLY A 252 -3.81 -0.84 -6.69
C GLY A 252 -2.31 -0.99 -6.44
N TYR A 253 -1.73 -2.22 -6.42
CA TYR A 253 -0.29 -2.43 -6.23
C TYR A 253 0.58 -1.71 -7.27
N ILE A 254 0.09 -1.48 -8.50
CA ILE A 254 0.86 -0.74 -9.50
C ILE A 254 1.09 0.72 -9.08
N THR A 255 0.21 1.27 -8.23
CA THR A 255 0.24 2.69 -7.80
C THR A 255 1.15 2.95 -6.59
N ILE A 256 1.71 1.89 -5.99
CA ILE A 256 2.47 1.96 -4.74
C ILE A 256 3.96 2.10 -5.05
N GLY A 257 4.41 3.34 -5.20
CA GLY A 257 5.82 3.69 -5.41
C GLY A 257 6.73 3.44 -4.21
N GLU A 258 8.02 3.72 -4.36
CA GLU A 258 8.94 3.79 -3.22
C GLU A 258 8.83 5.14 -2.52
N GLY A 259 9.00 5.15 -1.19
CA GLY A 259 9.11 6.39 -0.43
C GLY A 259 7.81 7.17 -0.20
N LEU A 260 6.63 6.54 -0.33
CA LEU A 260 5.33 7.17 -0.03
C LEU A 260 5.24 7.62 1.44
N THR A 261 4.43 8.66 1.71
CA THR A 261 4.18 9.14 3.08
C THR A 261 3.64 8.01 3.96
N THR A 262 4.00 8.01 5.25
CA THR A 262 3.76 6.96 6.26
C THR A 262 4.51 5.62 6.08
N PHE A 263 5.36 5.45 5.06
CA PHE A 263 6.18 4.23 4.93
C PHE A 263 7.39 4.25 5.88
N THR A 264 7.82 3.08 6.33
CA THR A 264 8.94 2.90 7.26
C THR A 264 10.23 3.51 6.73
N GLY A 265 10.77 4.46 7.47
CA GLY A 265 12.02 5.15 7.11
C GLY A 265 11.85 6.33 6.15
N VAL A 266 10.62 6.67 5.77
CA VAL A 266 10.29 7.94 5.09
C VAL A 266 10.11 9.02 6.17
N PRO A 267 10.86 10.13 6.14
CA PRO A 267 10.63 11.26 7.05
C PRO A 267 9.26 11.90 6.80
N GLU A 268 8.66 12.45 7.84
CA GLU A 268 7.52 13.36 7.69
C GLU A 268 8.02 14.68 7.08
N THR A 269 7.34 15.13 6.02
CA THR A 269 7.62 16.34 5.24
C THR A 269 6.33 17.09 4.97
N GLU A 270 6.42 18.41 4.72
CA GLU A 270 5.25 19.23 4.35
C GLU A 270 4.60 18.78 3.01
N GLU A 271 5.37 18.11 2.14
CA GLU A 271 4.89 17.53 0.88
C GLU A 271 4.46 16.06 1.08
N GLU A 272 3.21 15.73 0.71
CA GLU A 272 2.71 14.35 0.72
C GLU A 272 3.19 13.59 -0.52
N ARG A 273 3.98 12.53 -0.32
CA ARG A 273 4.32 11.59 -1.38
C ARG A 273 3.20 10.59 -1.59
N SER A 274 2.29 10.93 -2.48
CA SER A 274 1.08 10.17 -2.80
C SER A 274 1.27 9.08 -3.86
N LYS A 275 0.21 8.31 -4.13
CA LYS A 275 0.19 7.21 -5.12
C LYS A 275 0.45 7.74 -6.54
N TYR A 276 1.19 6.99 -7.37
CA TYR A 276 1.47 7.39 -8.75
C TYR A 276 1.55 6.20 -9.71
N LEU A 277 1.30 6.41 -11.01
CA LEU A 277 1.44 5.38 -12.03
C LEU A 277 2.89 5.24 -12.52
N PRO A 278 3.45 4.01 -12.61
CA PRO A 278 4.83 3.76 -13.03
C PRO A 278 5.20 4.34 -14.41
N SER A 279 4.23 4.52 -15.30
CA SER A 279 4.44 5.09 -16.63
C SER A 279 4.77 6.59 -16.62
N THR A 280 4.49 7.30 -15.52
CA THR A 280 4.72 8.76 -15.37
C THR A 280 6.13 9.11 -14.88
N ARG A 281 6.93 8.11 -14.51
CA ARG A 281 8.31 8.27 -14.04
C ARG A 281 9.33 7.85 -15.10
N THR A 282 10.53 8.43 -15.03
CA THR A 282 11.69 7.98 -15.84
C THR A 282 12.42 6.82 -15.19
N ASP A 283 12.45 6.74 -13.85
CA ASP A 283 12.61 5.48 -13.11
C ASP A 283 11.29 5.16 -12.37
N PRO A 284 10.55 4.11 -12.76
CA PRO A 284 9.33 3.65 -12.08
C PRO A 284 9.40 3.56 -10.55
N ASN A 285 10.59 3.37 -9.98
CA ASN A 285 10.81 3.14 -8.57
C ASN A 285 11.24 4.39 -7.80
N ASP A 286 11.41 5.53 -8.46
CA ASP A 286 11.82 6.78 -7.82
C ASP A 286 10.73 7.86 -8.00
N PHE A 287 10.11 8.22 -6.87
CA PHE A 287 9.05 9.23 -6.77
C PHE A 287 9.45 10.56 -7.43
N GLU A 288 10.72 10.97 -7.30
CA GLU A 288 11.22 12.26 -7.76
C GLU A 288 11.38 12.34 -9.29
N THR A 289 11.39 11.19 -9.99
CA THR A 289 11.80 11.12 -11.40
C THR A 289 10.65 11.38 -12.39
N ILE A 290 9.77 12.32 -12.05
CA ILE A 290 8.59 12.72 -12.85
C ILE A 290 9.01 13.05 -14.29
N LYS A 291 8.25 12.55 -15.27
CA LYS A 291 8.46 12.86 -16.69
C LYS A 291 8.13 14.31 -17.02
N PRO A 292 8.67 14.87 -18.11
CA PRO A 292 8.29 16.20 -18.59
C PRO A 292 6.78 16.31 -18.85
N GLU A 293 6.21 17.49 -18.59
CA GLU A 293 4.77 17.78 -18.74
C GLU A 293 4.17 17.25 -20.06
N THR A 294 4.86 17.46 -21.18
CA THR A 294 4.39 17.01 -22.51
C THR A 294 4.21 15.49 -22.63
N ASP A 295 4.97 14.71 -21.84
CA ASP A 295 4.80 13.26 -21.77
C ASP A 295 3.60 12.91 -20.86
N LEU A 296 3.38 13.66 -19.77
CA LEU A 296 2.23 13.49 -18.87
C LEU A 296 0.91 13.82 -19.58
N GLU A 297 0.84 14.95 -20.29
CA GLU A 297 -0.28 15.33 -21.16
C GLU A 297 -0.59 14.21 -22.17
N ALA A 298 0.43 13.63 -22.81
CA ALA A 298 0.27 12.55 -23.78
C ALA A 298 -0.19 11.23 -23.14
N LEU A 299 0.27 10.91 -21.92
CA LEU A 299 -0.22 9.77 -21.15
C LEU A 299 -1.68 9.96 -20.74
N ARG A 300 -2.05 11.16 -20.27
CA ARG A 300 -3.42 11.50 -19.85
C ARG A 300 -4.38 11.46 -21.04
N ALA A 301 -4.00 12.03 -22.18
CA ALA A 301 -4.77 11.94 -23.43
C ALA A 301 -4.88 10.51 -23.99
N ALA A 302 -3.98 9.60 -23.61
CA ALA A 302 -4.06 8.17 -23.92
C ALA A 302 -4.85 7.35 -22.87
N GLY A 303 -5.47 8.01 -21.89
CA GLY A 303 -6.24 7.35 -20.82
C GLY A 303 -5.39 6.68 -19.74
N GLN A 304 -4.08 6.96 -19.66
CA GLN A 304 -3.19 6.38 -18.64
C GLN A 304 -3.29 7.10 -17.28
N PHE A 305 -4.48 7.04 -16.70
CA PHE A 305 -4.80 7.42 -15.34
C PHE A 305 -5.80 6.39 -14.79
N ILE A 306 -5.88 6.28 -13.47
CA ILE A 306 -6.93 5.52 -12.77
C ILE A 306 -7.92 6.54 -12.21
N ASP A 307 -9.21 6.34 -12.47
CA ASP A 307 -10.31 7.13 -11.89
C ASP A 307 -10.60 6.58 -10.47
N LEU A 308 -10.82 7.46 -9.48
CA LEU A 308 -10.81 7.16 -8.05
C LEU A 308 -11.96 7.85 -7.32
N TRP A 309 -13.04 7.08 -7.13
CA TRP A 309 -14.21 7.47 -6.34
C TRP A 309 -13.89 7.29 -4.85
N ASP A 310 -14.11 8.30 -4.01
CA ASP A 310 -13.75 8.25 -2.58
C ASP A 310 -14.87 8.82 -1.70
N TRP A 311 -15.73 7.93 -1.19
CA TRP A 311 -16.77 8.27 -0.22
C TRP A 311 -16.23 8.31 1.20
N LYS A 312 -16.60 9.37 1.92
CA LYS A 312 -16.05 9.71 3.23
C LYS A 312 -17.19 10.00 4.21
N SER A 313 -17.29 9.25 5.31
CA SER A 313 -18.46 9.26 6.20
C SER A 313 -18.66 10.57 6.98
N SER A 314 -17.60 11.34 7.24
CA SER A 314 -17.65 12.68 7.81
C SER A 314 -17.63 13.75 6.70
N ARG A 315 -16.73 13.61 5.71
CA ARG A 315 -16.45 14.68 4.73
C ARG A 315 -17.36 14.76 3.49
N THR A 316 -18.02 13.67 3.06
CA THR A 316 -18.87 13.71 1.84
C THR A 316 -20.28 13.19 2.07
N ASN A 317 -20.46 12.19 2.94
CA ASN A 317 -21.76 11.62 3.27
C ASN A 317 -22.84 12.64 3.72
N PRO A 318 -22.54 13.66 4.55
CA PRO A 318 -23.55 14.63 4.97
C PRO A 318 -24.05 15.54 3.83
N LEU A 319 -23.31 15.60 2.72
CA LEU A 319 -23.63 16.42 1.55
C LEU A 319 -24.36 15.62 0.45
N GLY A 320 -24.44 14.29 0.57
CA GLY A 320 -25.06 13.43 -0.45
C GLY A 320 -24.21 13.29 -1.73
N GLN A 321 -22.88 13.31 -1.61
CA GLN A 321 -21.93 13.16 -2.72
C GLN A 321 -20.71 12.34 -2.30
N ALA A 322 -19.84 12.01 -3.25
CA ALA A 322 -18.48 11.55 -3.00
C ALA A 322 -17.47 12.52 -3.66
N ASP A 323 -16.19 12.33 -3.35
CA ASP A 323 -15.09 13.08 -3.95
C ASP A 323 -14.63 12.31 -5.20
N ASP A 324 -14.65 12.95 -6.38
CA ASP A 324 -14.09 12.38 -7.62
C ASP A 324 -12.65 12.89 -7.81
N THR A 325 -11.73 11.97 -8.06
CA THR A 325 -10.29 12.22 -8.15
C THR A 325 -9.65 11.19 -9.08
N SER A 326 -8.40 11.38 -9.47
CA SER A 326 -7.67 10.40 -10.28
C SER A 326 -6.26 10.10 -9.75
N VAL A 327 -5.63 9.04 -10.28
CA VAL A 327 -4.23 8.69 -10.01
C VAL A 327 -3.47 8.62 -11.33
N GLY A 328 -2.56 9.57 -11.53
CA GLY A 328 -1.73 9.74 -12.72
C GLY A 328 -0.25 9.86 -12.33
N ALA A 329 0.30 11.07 -12.43
CA ALA A 329 1.62 11.41 -11.91
C ALA A 329 1.64 11.48 -10.37
N GLU A 330 0.48 11.74 -9.77
CA GLU A 330 0.24 11.72 -8.33
C GLU A 330 -1.21 11.32 -8.07
N ARG A 331 -1.70 11.43 -6.83
CA ARG A 331 -3.14 11.51 -6.61
C ARG A 331 -3.59 12.92 -6.99
N GLU A 332 -4.30 13.03 -8.10
CA GLU A 332 -4.69 14.29 -8.71
C GLU A 332 -6.15 14.61 -8.38
N ASP A 333 -6.40 15.86 -7.99
CA ASP A 333 -7.75 16.39 -7.81
C ASP A 333 -8.36 16.75 -9.16
N ASP A 334 -9.58 16.28 -9.43
CA ASP A 334 -10.28 16.62 -10.67
C ASP A 334 -10.76 18.09 -10.66
N ALA A 335 -11.05 18.64 -11.84
CA ALA A 335 -11.27 20.08 -12.01
C ALA A 335 -12.55 20.53 -11.29
N GLY A 336 -12.40 21.35 -10.25
CA GLY A 336 -13.54 21.73 -9.42
C GLY A 336 -13.19 22.35 -8.06
N THR A 337 -14.13 22.26 -7.12
CA THR A 337 -13.92 22.61 -5.71
C THR A 337 -14.24 21.44 -4.80
N ALA A 338 -13.30 21.12 -3.91
CA ALA A 338 -13.48 20.07 -2.90
C ALA A 338 -14.75 20.28 -2.06
N PRO A 339 -15.44 19.20 -1.65
CA PRO A 339 -16.66 19.26 -0.85
C PRO A 339 -16.44 19.70 0.61
N TYR A 340 -15.20 20.03 0.99
CA TYR A 340 -14.83 20.52 2.31
C TYR A 340 -13.67 21.53 2.23
N PHE A 341 -13.40 22.20 3.35
CA PHE A 341 -12.19 22.98 3.62
C PHE A 341 -11.90 23.06 5.13
N VAL A 342 -10.67 23.40 5.50
CA VAL A 342 -10.22 23.44 6.90
C VAL A 342 -10.83 24.62 7.65
N ASN A 343 -11.37 24.36 8.85
CA ASN A 343 -12.04 25.30 9.75
C ASN A 343 -11.04 26.04 10.67
N PHE A 344 -9.82 26.34 10.22
CA PHE A 344 -8.78 26.87 11.10
C PHE A 344 -8.06 28.05 10.47
N ASN A 345 -7.67 29.01 11.30
CA ASN A 345 -6.86 30.16 10.92
C ASN A 345 -5.51 30.06 11.65
N GLU A 346 -4.45 29.74 10.91
CA GLU A 346 -3.11 29.54 11.45
C GLU A 346 -2.51 30.84 12.03
N ASP A 347 -2.79 32.01 11.41
CA ASP A 347 -2.30 33.31 11.88
C ASP A 347 -2.84 33.68 13.27
N THR A 348 -4.05 33.22 13.63
CA THR A 348 -4.73 33.55 14.89
C THR A 348 -4.81 32.38 15.88
N GLY A 349 -4.58 31.14 15.44
CA GLY A 349 -4.77 29.93 16.24
C GLY A 349 -6.23 29.68 16.62
N GLN A 350 -7.18 30.08 15.76
CA GLN A 350 -8.62 30.04 16.06
C GLN A 350 -9.44 29.36 14.95
N PRO A 351 -10.60 28.76 15.28
CA PRO A 351 -11.56 28.30 14.30
C PRO A 351 -12.06 29.46 13.41
N LEU A 352 -12.44 29.14 12.17
CA LEU A 352 -13.07 30.12 11.28
C LEU A 352 -14.58 30.24 11.55
N PHE A 353 -15.23 29.12 11.87
CA PHE A 353 -16.68 28.99 12.07
C PHE A 353 -17.01 28.07 13.25
N MET A 354 -18.22 28.25 13.80
CA MET A 354 -18.80 27.44 14.87
C MET A 354 -20.28 27.09 14.58
N PHE A 355 -20.89 26.25 15.43
CA PHE A 355 -22.33 25.98 15.34
C PHE A 355 -23.14 27.23 15.72
N ASP A 356 -24.30 27.39 15.09
CA ASP A 356 -25.21 28.50 15.35
C ASP A 356 -25.85 28.37 16.76
N PRO A 357 -25.53 29.25 17.73
CA PRO A 357 -26.07 29.16 19.09
C PRO A 357 -27.58 29.41 19.17
N ALA A 358 -28.21 29.90 18.09
CA ALA A 358 -29.67 30.02 18.00
C ALA A 358 -30.37 28.71 17.62
N LYS A 359 -29.61 27.67 17.21
CA LYS A 359 -30.13 26.36 16.77
C LYS A 359 -29.79 25.20 17.72
N GLY A 360 -28.91 25.43 18.70
CA GLY A 360 -28.46 24.41 19.65
C GLY A 360 -27.21 24.87 20.40
N ASP A 361 -26.45 23.91 20.93
CA ASP A 361 -25.16 24.20 21.56
C ASP A 361 -24.13 24.73 20.55
N PRO A 362 -23.26 25.69 20.93
CA PRO A 362 -22.28 26.30 20.02
C PRO A 362 -21.11 25.37 19.66
N ALA A 363 -20.94 24.27 20.38
CA ALA A 363 -19.91 23.25 20.20
C ALA A 363 -20.39 21.89 20.73
N LEU A 364 -19.78 20.83 20.22
CA LEU A 364 -19.89 19.47 20.75
C LEU A 364 -19.03 19.31 22.01
N LYS A 365 -19.16 18.17 22.70
CA LYS A 365 -18.29 17.79 23.83
C LYS A 365 -17.39 16.63 23.43
N ILE A 366 -16.08 16.76 23.64
CA ILE A 366 -15.08 15.78 23.17
C ILE A 366 -15.37 14.36 23.68
N ASP A 367 -15.77 14.22 24.95
CA ASP A 367 -16.07 12.91 25.54
C ASP A 367 -17.24 12.20 24.84
N ALA A 368 -18.30 12.94 24.49
CA ALA A 368 -19.46 12.41 23.76
C ALA A 368 -19.10 12.04 22.30
N VAL A 369 -18.21 12.80 21.67
CA VAL A 369 -17.67 12.49 20.34
C VAL A 369 -16.88 11.18 20.37
N MET A 370 -15.91 11.05 21.29
CA MET A 370 -15.06 9.85 21.40
C MET A 370 -15.85 8.59 21.82
N ALA A 371 -16.84 8.75 22.71
CA ALA A 371 -17.76 7.68 23.12
C ALA A 371 -18.66 7.20 21.97
N GLY A 372 -18.89 8.02 20.95
CA GLY A 372 -19.86 7.74 19.87
C GLY A 372 -21.30 8.04 20.26
N ASP A 373 -21.53 8.88 21.27
CA ASP A 373 -22.85 9.33 21.70
C ASP A 373 -23.48 10.32 20.71
N VAL A 374 -22.66 11.00 19.89
CA VAL A 374 -23.11 11.91 18.81
C VAL A 374 -23.36 11.10 17.54
N GLY A 375 -24.61 11.03 17.09
CA GLY A 375 -25.06 10.21 15.96
C GLY A 375 -25.69 10.97 14.79
N PHE A 376 -26.27 10.23 13.85
CA PHE A 376 -26.89 10.76 12.62
C PHE A 376 -28.09 11.72 12.83
N ASN A 377 -28.61 11.83 14.05
CA ASN A 377 -29.72 12.73 14.38
C ASN A 377 -29.25 14.04 15.02
N ASP A 378 -27.95 14.14 15.34
CA ASP A 378 -27.32 15.26 16.02
C ASP A 378 -26.58 16.17 15.02
N SER A 379 -26.16 17.35 15.46
CA SER A 379 -25.37 18.26 14.62
C SER A 379 -23.88 17.89 14.67
N TYR A 380 -23.50 16.80 14.01
CA TYR A 380 -22.13 16.26 14.02
C TYR A 380 -21.17 16.91 13.01
N TYR A 381 -21.65 17.81 12.15
CA TYR A 381 -20.87 18.45 11.09
C TYR A 381 -21.25 19.93 10.91
N LEU A 382 -20.30 20.74 10.44
CA LEU A 382 -20.54 22.14 10.06
C LEU A 382 -20.68 22.25 8.54
N THR A 383 -21.59 23.11 8.06
CA THR A 383 -21.67 23.46 6.63
C THR A 383 -21.53 24.96 6.44
N GLU A 384 -20.99 25.40 5.30
CA GLU A 384 -20.92 26.81 4.91
C GLU A 384 -22.29 27.51 4.94
N ALA A 385 -23.38 26.76 4.70
CA ALA A 385 -24.75 27.28 4.70
C ALA A 385 -25.40 27.36 6.10
N SER A 386 -24.82 26.72 7.12
CA SER A 386 -25.43 26.57 8.45
C SER A 386 -24.57 27.05 9.61
N ALA A 387 -23.25 27.09 9.43
CA ALA A 387 -22.28 27.57 10.40
C ALA A 387 -22.28 29.11 10.48
N VAL A 388 -21.86 29.63 11.62
CA VAL A 388 -21.70 31.08 11.84
C VAL A 388 -20.22 31.42 12.07
N PRO A 389 -19.78 32.67 11.80
CA PRO A 389 -18.41 33.07 12.10
C PRO A 389 -18.05 32.78 13.55
N PHE A 390 -16.82 32.31 13.79
CA PHE A 390 -16.33 32.02 15.13
C PHE A 390 -16.35 33.27 16.01
N ASP A 391 -16.82 33.11 17.25
CA ASP A 391 -16.91 34.16 18.26
C ASP A 391 -15.85 33.93 19.36
N PRO A 392 -14.70 34.63 19.34
CA PRO A 392 -13.63 34.45 20.32
C PRO A 392 -13.99 34.98 21.72
N ASN A 393 -15.09 35.72 21.88
CA ASN A 393 -15.45 36.34 23.16
C ASN A 393 -16.37 35.46 24.02
N ARG A 394 -16.78 34.28 23.52
CA ARG A 394 -17.57 33.33 24.31
C ARG A 394 -16.73 32.77 25.45
N GLN A 395 -17.42 32.37 26.50
CA GLN A 395 -16.82 31.64 27.63
C GLN A 395 -16.68 30.15 27.25
N TRP A 396 -15.78 29.89 26.31
CA TRP A 396 -15.40 28.54 25.87
C TRP A 396 -14.87 27.72 27.06
N GLN A 397 -15.18 26.42 27.07
CA GLN A 397 -14.86 25.49 28.15
C GLN A 397 -13.95 24.38 27.63
N ASN A 398 -13.04 23.88 28.47
CA ASN A 398 -12.19 22.76 28.12
C ASN A 398 -13.04 21.56 27.65
N GLY A 399 -12.72 21.01 26.49
CA GLY A 399 -13.47 19.94 25.83
C GLY A 399 -14.61 20.42 24.90
N ASP A 400 -14.87 21.72 24.77
CA ASP A 400 -15.70 22.25 23.68
C ASP A 400 -15.05 21.89 22.33
N THR A 401 -15.82 21.30 21.44
CA THR A 401 -15.32 20.64 20.22
C THR A 401 -16.05 21.14 18.97
N LEU A 402 -15.29 21.47 17.93
CA LEU A 402 -15.80 21.85 16.62
C LEU A 402 -15.20 20.91 15.55
N PRO A 403 -15.98 20.51 14.52
CA PRO A 403 -15.42 19.87 13.34
C PRO A 403 -14.29 20.73 12.74
N ARG A 404 -13.14 20.11 12.46
CA ARG A 404 -12.02 20.78 11.78
C ARG A 404 -12.28 20.94 10.27
N GLN A 405 -13.27 20.24 9.72
CA GLN A 405 -13.70 20.38 8.34
C GLN A 405 -15.04 21.13 8.25
N ILE A 406 -15.10 22.20 7.45
CA ILE A 406 -16.36 22.81 7.00
C ILE A 406 -16.78 22.17 5.70
N LEU A 407 -18.02 21.69 5.64
CA LEU A 407 -18.61 21.07 4.46
C LEU A 407 -19.25 22.11 3.54
N ARG A 408 -19.07 21.96 2.22
CA ARG A 408 -19.69 22.81 1.20
C ARG A 408 -20.09 21.99 -0.02
N GLN A 409 -21.00 22.51 -0.83
CA GLN A 409 -21.35 21.83 -2.08
C GLN A 409 -20.13 21.74 -3.00
N GLY A 410 -19.93 20.57 -3.62
CA GLY A 410 -18.89 20.38 -4.61
C GLY A 410 -19.27 21.09 -5.92
N ALA A 411 -18.29 21.31 -6.79
CA ALA A 411 -18.53 21.83 -8.14
C ALA A 411 -17.46 21.31 -9.11
N GLY A 412 -17.78 21.23 -10.39
CA GLY A 412 -16.89 20.68 -11.42
C GLY A 412 -16.91 19.16 -11.48
N SER A 413 -15.95 18.55 -12.19
CA SER A 413 -15.83 17.09 -12.37
C SER A 413 -15.68 16.38 -11.03
N ARG A 414 -14.93 16.99 -10.11
CA ARG A 414 -14.75 16.56 -8.71
C ARG A 414 -16.05 16.27 -7.93
N ALA A 415 -17.19 16.75 -8.42
CA ALA A 415 -18.51 16.58 -7.82
C ALA A 415 -19.52 15.82 -8.72
N ASP A 416 -19.07 15.09 -9.74
CA ASP A 416 -19.98 14.31 -10.60
C ASP A 416 -20.55 13.06 -9.90
N ILE A 417 -19.92 12.57 -8.82
CA ILE A 417 -20.44 11.44 -8.01
C ILE A 417 -21.42 11.91 -6.93
N ALA A 418 -22.70 11.62 -7.13
CA ALA A 418 -23.76 11.87 -6.17
C ALA A 418 -24.13 10.62 -5.35
N MET A 419 -24.96 10.81 -4.32
CA MET A 419 -25.61 9.75 -3.56
C MET A 419 -27.13 9.86 -3.73
N PRO A 420 -27.84 8.86 -4.29
CA PRO A 420 -29.29 8.93 -4.44
C PRO A 420 -30.03 8.86 -3.10
N ALA A 421 -29.39 8.33 -2.07
CA ALA A 421 -29.86 8.34 -0.69
C ALA A 421 -28.67 8.51 0.27
N ALA A 422 -28.87 9.20 1.38
CA ALA A 422 -27.83 9.39 2.39
C ALA A 422 -27.43 8.04 3.01
N ALA A 423 -26.12 7.73 3.03
CA ALA A 423 -25.64 6.45 3.55
C ALA A 423 -25.84 6.37 5.06
N ARG A 424 -26.12 5.16 5.55
CA ARG A 424 -26.40 4.92 6.96
C ARG A 424 -25.71 3.66 7.42
N TRP A 425 -25.15 3.74 8.62
CA TRP A 425 -24.75 2.56 9.36
C TRP A 425 -25.94 1.98 10.12
N ARG A 426 -26.22 0.68 9.94
CA ARG A 426 -27.29 -0.06 10.63
C ARG A 426 -26.88 -1.52 10.82
N ASN A 427 -27.22 -2.10 11.97
CA ASN A 427 -27.03 -3.53 12.27
C ASN A 427 -25.58 -4.03 12.09
N GLY A 428 -24.57 -3.18 12.37
CA GLY A 428 -23.16 -3.53 12.21
C GLY A 428 -22.61 -3.40 10.78
N PHE A 429 -23.32 -2.75 9.87
CA PHE A 429 -22.88 -2.52 8.49
C PHE A 429 -23.07 -1.07 8.07
N TRP A 430 -22.10 -0.55 7.29
CA TRP A 430 -22.36 0.58 6.40
C TRP A 430 -23.10 0.10 5.15
N ASP A 431 -23.98 0.94 4.62
CA ASP A 431 -24.66 0.76 3.34
C ASP A 431 -24.59 2.09 2.58
N VAL A 432 -23.82 2.11 1.48
CA VAL A 432 -23.50 3.30 0.69
C VAL A 432 -23.93 3.05 -0.75
N THR A 433 -24.69 3.96 -1.35
CA THR A 433 -24.94 3.96 -2.80
C THR A 433 -24.33 5.23 -3.39
N LEU A 434 -23.49 5.06 -4.40
CA LEU A 434 -22.95 6.13 -5.25
C LEU A 434 -23.56 6.03 -6.64
N VAL A 435 -23.76 7.17 -7.29
CA VAL A 435 -24.19 7.29 -8.68
C VAL A 435 -23.34 8.32 -9.40
N ARG A 436 -22.91 8.00 -10.62
CA ARG A 436 -22.32 8.96 -11.56
C ARG A 436 -22.99 8.79 -12.92
N LYS A 437 -22.94 9.83 -13.77
CA LYS A 437 -23.21 9.65 -15.20
C LYS A 437 -22.22 8.63 -15.76
N MET A 438 -22.67 7.85 -16.75
CA MET A 438 -21.79 6.97 -17.52
C MET A 438 -20.80 7.78 -18.36
N ASP A 439 -21.25 8.92 -18.89
CA ASP A 439 -20.42 9.93 -19.54
C ASP A 439 -20.56 11.26 -18.79
N THR A 440 -19.50 11.67 -18.10
CA THR A 440 -19.40 12.95 -17.36
C THR A 440 -19.18 14.14 -18.30
N GLY A 441 -18.59 13.88 -19.48
CA GLY A 441 -18.05 14.90 -20.38
C GLY A 441 -16.57 15.23 -20.16
N ASN A 442 -15.92 14.66 -19.14
CA ASN A 442 -14.53 14.98 -18.76
C ASN A 442 -13.57 13.76 -18.95
N PRO A 443 -13.37 13.24 -20.17
CA PRO A 443 -12.64 11.98 -20.43
C PRO A 443 -11.12 12.03 -20.17
N LEU A 444 -10.60 13.14 -19.66
CA LEU A 444 -9.21 13.27 -19.18
C LEU A 444 -9.11 13.13 -17.65
N GLU A 445 -10.25 13.20 -16.95
CA GLU A 445 -10.39 13.13 -15.50
C GLU A 445 -11.10 11.81 -15.12
N ASP A 446 -12.16 11.46 -15.87
CA ASP A 446 -13.01 10.28 -15.64
C ASP A 446 -12.83 9.13 -16.65
N LYS A 447 -13.09 7.91 -16.17
CA LYS A 447 -13.35 6.73 -17.02
C LYS A 447 -14.81 6.71 -17.46
N ILE A 448 -15.01 6.83 -18.77
CA ILE A 448 -16.34 6.82 -19.40
C ILE A 448 -16.88 5.38 -19.47
N PHE A 449 -17.98 5.13 -18.77
CA PHE A 449 -18.73 3.88 -18.84
C PHE A 449 -19.54 3.82 -20.15
N ARG A 450 -19.54 2.65 -20.81
CA ARG A 450 -20.20 2.43 -22.09
C ARG A 450 -21.00 1.13 -22.04
N GLU A 451 -22.19 1.11 -22.65
CA GLU A 451 -22.98 -0.12 -22.80
C GLU A 451 -22.14 -1.20 -23.49
N GLY A 452 -22.21 -2.45 -23.00
CA GLY A 452 -21.35 -3.54 -23.48
C GLY A 452 -19.87 -3.46 -23.05
N GLY A 453 -19.49 -2.46 -22.24
CA GLY A 453 -18.11 -2.24 -21.80
C GLY A 453 -17.59 -3.25 -20.77
N SER A 454 -16.27 -3.33 -20.66
CA SER A 454 -15.56 -4.11 -19.65
C SER A 454 -14.54 -3.22 -18.97
N TYR A 455 -14.46 -3.30 -17.65
CA TYR A 455 -13.65 -2.45 -16.79
C TYR A 455 -12.93 -3.32 -15.76
N ASP A 456 -11.77 -2.86 -15.29
CA ASP A 456 -11.10 -3.42 -14.13
C ASP A 456 -11.29 -2.48 -12.95
N LEU A 457 -11.64 -3.03 -11.78
CA LEU A 457 -11.86 -2.27 -10.55
C LEU A 457 -10.88 -2.71 -9.45
N ALA A 458 -10.55 -1.82 -8.51
CA ALA A 458 -9.94 -2.21 -7.24
C ALA A 458 -10.53 -1.37 -6.10
N PHE A 459 -10.80 -2.00 -4.96
CA PHE A 459 -11.49 -1.37 -3.83
C PHE A 459 -10.57 -1.16 -2.64
N ALA A 460 -10.83 -0.12 -1.87
CA ALA A 460 -10.24 0.12 -0.55
C ALA A 460 -11.33 0.40 0.49
N VAL A 461 -11.20 -0.16 1.68
CA VAL A 461 -12.09 0.07 2.83
C VAL A 461 -11.27 0.52 4.02
N PHE A 462 -11.60 1.70 4.53
CA PHE A 462 -11.08 2.27 5.77
C PHE A 462 -12.14 2.04 6.84
N ARG A 463 -11.76 1.34 7.91
CA ARG A 463 -12.64 0.92 9.02
C ARG A 463 -11.84 0.87 10.31
N LYS A 464 -12.53 0.86 11.46
CA LYS A 464 -11.90 0.90 12.80
C LYS A 464 -11.01 2.15 12.93
N ALA A 465 -11.56 3.33 12.59
CA ALA A 465 -10.91 4.64 12.74
C ALA A 465 -9.45 4.69 12.23
N SER A 466 -9.18 4.07 11.07
CA SER A 466 -7.84 3.95 10.49
C SER A 466 -7.76 4.74 9.18
N THR A 467 -6.62 5.38 8.91
CA THR A 467 -6.39 6.23 7.72
C THR A 467 -5.10 5.85 6.99
N MET A 468 -4.70 6.63 5.99
CA MET A 468 -3.46 6.50 5.22
C MET A 468 -3.19 5.07 4.76
N ARG A 469 -2.06 4.46 5.12
CA ARG A 469 -1.71 3.09 4.69
C ARG A 469 -2.46 1.98 5.46
N TRP A 470 -3.19 2.30 6.52
CA TRP A 470 -3.91 1.33 7.36
C TRP A 470 -5.35 1.11 6.88
N HIS A 471 -5.47 0.53 5.68
CA HIS A 471 -6.75 0.16 5.08
C HIS A 471 -6.69 -1.24 4.45
N TYR A 472 -7.87 -1.79 4.16
CA TYR A 472 -8.01 -3.08 3.49
C TYR A 472 -8.19 -2.81 1.99
N VAL A 473 -7.51 -3.58 1.14
CA VAL A 473 -7.61 -3.49 -0.32
C VAL A 473 -8.14 -4.78 -0.93
N SER A 474 -8.74 -4.72 -2.11
CA SER A 474 -9.07 -5.90 -2.91
C SER A 474 -7.95 -6.26 -3.90
N LEU A 475 -7.99 -7.49 -4.41
CA LEU A 475 -7.41 -7.80 -5.72
C LEU A 475 -8.24 -7.14 -6.84
N PRO A 476 -7.71 -6.99 -8.07
CA PRO A 476 -8.51 -6.44 -9.17
C PRO A 476 -9.73 -7.31 -9.46
N VAL A 477 -10.87 -6.66 -9.71
CA VAL A 477 -12.16 -7.28 -9.98
C VAL A 477 -12.65 -6.80 -11.34
N SER A 478 -12.87 -7.74 -12.25
CA SER A 478 -13.46 -7.43 -13.57
C SER A 478 -14.95 -7.07 -13.43
N LEU A 479 -15.34 -5.94 -14.02
CA LEU A 479 -16.71 -5.47 -14.20
C LEU A 479 -17.12 -5.58 -15.67
N GLY A 480 -18.26 -6.20 -15.94
CA GLY A 480 -18.91 -6.21 -17.25
C GLY A 480 -20.25 -5.47 -17.23
N LEU A 481 -20.49 -4.58 -18.19
CA LEU A 481 -21.82 -4.03 -18.49
C LEU A 481 -22.41 -4.91 -19.61
N GLU A 482 -23.40 -5.74 -19.28
CA GLU A 482 -23.93 -6.81 -20.17
C GLU A 482 -22.87 -7.85 -20.64
N GLN A 483 -21.66 -7.85 -20.09
CA GLN A 483 -20.58 -8.78 -20.43
C GLN A 483 -20.29 -9.78 -19.30
N PRO A 484 -19.84 -11.02 -19.61
CA PRO A 484 -19.39 -11.97 -18.60
C PRO A 484 -18.11 -11.48 -17.89
N ALA A 485 -18.21 -11.24 -16.59
CA ALA A 485 -17.12 -10.80 -15.72
C ALA A 485 -17.31 -11.33 -14.29
N GLN A 486 -16.42 -11.01 -13.35
CA GLN A 486 -16.58 -11.38 -11.93
C GLN A 486 -17.75 -10.65 -11.29
N MET A 487 -17.90 -9.36 -11.58
CA MET A 487 -19.06 -8.55 -11.26
C MET A 487 -19.75 -8.15 -12.57
N VAL A 488 -21.06 -8.31 -12.67
CA VAL A 488 -21.84 -7.85 -13.83
C VAL A 488 -22.78 -6.76 -13.35
N ALA A 489 -22.74 -5.60 -14.00
CA ALA A 489 -23.71 -4.55 -13.75
C ALA A 489 -25.04 -4.92 -14.41
N GLU A 490 -26.13 -4.88 -13.64
CA GLU A 490 -27.47 -5.13 -14.18
C GLU A 490 -27.96 -3.91 -14.97
N ARG A 491 -28.52 -4.14 -16.18
CA ARG A 491 -29.12 -3.07 -16.97
C ARG A 491 -30.58 -2.90 -16.56
N ILE A 492 -30.95 -1.69 -16.11
CA ILE A 492 -32.31 -1.32 -15.75
C ILE A 492 -32.93 -0.38 -16.79
N GLU A 493 -34.22 -0.05 -16.63
CA GLU A 493 -34.93 0.87 -17.52
C GLU A 493 -34.45 2.32 -17.29
N PRO A 494 -34.22 3.11 -18.36
CA PRO A 494 -33.78 4.51 -18.27
C PRO A 494 -34.65 5.36 -17.33
N GLY A 495 -34.01 6.05 -16.39
CA GLY A 495 -34.67 6.93 -15.43
C GLY A 495 -35.43 6.22 -14.31
N THR A 496 -35.18 4.93 -14.07
CA THR A 496 -35.69 4.21 -12.89
C THR A 496 -34.64 4.15 -11.77
N GLU A 497 -35.10 4.09 -10.51
CA GLU A 497 -34.21 3.83 -9.38
C GLU A 497 -33.93 2.32 -9.23
N PRO A 498 -32.69 1.92 -8.89
CA PRO A 498 -32.37 0.53 -8.62
C PRO A 498 -33.18 -0.09 -7.46
N ASP A 499 -33.81 -1.24 -7.70
CA ASP A 499 -34.49 -2.01 -6.65
C ASP A 499 -33.55 -2.85 -5.77
N TRP A 500 -32.30 -3.03 -6.24
CA TRP A 500 -31.24 -3.82 -5.61
C TRP A 500 -31.58 -5.29 -5.32
N THR A 501 -32.45 -5.91 -6.13
CA THR A 501 -32.84 -7.32 -5.97
C THR A 501 -31.75 -8.33 -6.38
N GLN A 502 -30.79 -7.94 -7.24
CA GLN A 502 -29.62 -8.74 -7.63
C GLN A 502 -28.84 -9.28 -6.41
N PRO A 503 -28.15 -10.44 -6.51
CA PRO A 503 -27.26 -10.91 -5.45
C PRO A 503 -26.08 -9.94 -5.21
N TRP A 504 -25.49 -9.99 -4.01
CA TRP A 504 -24.23 -9.30 -3.73
C TRP A 504 -23.07 -10.03 -4.41
N THR A 505 -22.09 -9.28 -4.90
CA THR A 505 -20.75 -9.79 -5.22
C THR A 505 -19.90 -9.67 -3.96
N GLU A 506 -19.45 -10.81 -3.43
CA GLU A 506 -18.58 -10.86 -2.25
C GLU A 506 -17.13 -10.63 -2.66
N ILE A 507 -16.55 -9.52 -2.20
CA ILE A 507 -15.17 -9.12 -2.51
C ILE A 507 -14.34 -9.21 -1.23
N LYS A 508 -13.40 -10.16 -1.21
CA LYS A 508 -12.45 -10.27 -0.10
C LYS A 508 -11.46 -9.11 -0.14
N THR A 509 -11.34 -8.42 0.99
CA THR A 509 -10.36 -7.35 1.19
C THR A 509 -9.35 -7.77 2.26
N TYR A 510 -8.12 -7.26 2.18
CA TYR A 510 -7.02 -7.65 3.05
C TYR A 510 -6.07 -6.48 3.32
N TYR A 511 -5.38 -6.52 4.45
CA TYR A 511 -4.37 -5.52 4.77
C TYR A 511 -3.11 -5.75 3.91
N PRO A 512 -2.66 -4.80 3.07
CA PRO A 512 -1.61 -5.05 2.08
C PRO A 512 -0.17 -4.97 2.63
N GLY A 513 0.01 -4.43 3.84
CA GLY A 513 1.31 -4.05 4.38
C GLY A 513 2.09 -3.04 3.51
N GLN A 514 3.41 -2.98 3.65
CA GLN A 514 4.27 -2.10 2.85
C GLN A 514 4.96 -2.84 1.69
N VAL A 515 4.23 -2.96 0.57
CA VAL A 515 4.71 -3.65 -0.64
C VAL A 515 4.69 -2.71 -1.84
N THR A 516 5.87 -2.25 -2.25
CA THR A 516 6.04 -1.35 -3.41
C THR A 516 6.06 -2.11 -4.74
N TRP A 517 5.65 -1.44 -5.82
CA TRP A 517 5.72 -1.96 -7.18
C TRP A 517 7.16 -2.29 -7.61
N GLY A 518 8.13 -1.47 -7.20
CA GLY A 518 9.56 -1.73 -7.42
C GLY A 518 10.06 -2.99 -6.74
N ARG A 519 9.66 -3.22 -5.48
CA ARG A 519 9.94 -4.47 -4.76
C ARG A 519 9.36 -5.68 -5.49
N LEU A 520 8.13 -5.58 -6.00
CA LEU A 520 7.45 -6.67 -6.72
C LEU A 520 8.10 -6.99 -8.06
N THR A 521 8.64 -5.98 -8.75
CA THR A 521 9.24 -6.12 -10.10
C THR A 521 10.75 -6.38 -10.09
N ASP A 522 11.46 -6.19 -8.97
CA ASP A 522 12.88 -6.55 -8.83
C ASP A 522 13.07 -8.03 -8.44
N ALA A 523 13.64 -8.83 -9.34
CA ALA A 523 13.97 -10.24 -9.12
C ALA A 523 14.99 -10.51 -8.00
N ARG A 524 15.70 -9.48 -7.50
CA ARG A 524 16.57 -9.59 -6.31
C ARG A 524 15.78 -9.50 -5.00
N GLN A 525 14.58 -8.93 -5.04
CA GLN A 525 13.74 -8.67 -3.87
C GLN A 525 12.52 -9.58 -3.83
N HIS A 526 11.91 -9.86 -4.98
CA HIS A 526 10.73 -10.71 -5.11
C HIS A 526 10.98 -11.89 -6.06
N PRO A 527 10.95 -13.15 -5.57
CA PRO A 527 11.16 -14.34 -6.40
C PRO A 527 10.13 -14.55 -7.53
N GLY A 528 8.97 -13.88 -7.48
CA GLY A 528 7.94 -13.92 -8.51
C GLY A 528 8.06 -12.82 -9.58
N ALA A 529 9.09 -11.98 -9.55
CA ALA A 529 9.26 -10.89 -10.52
C ALA A 529 9.33 -11.39 -11.99
N ASP A 530 9.85 -12.60 -12.23
CA ASP A 530 9.83 -13.23 -13.56
C ASP A 530 8.39 -13.46 -14.06
N ARG A 531 7.47 -13.82 -13.15
CA ARG A 531 6.05 -14.01 -13.44
C ARG A 531 5.34 -12.69 -13.67
N ILE A 532 5.73 -11.64 -12.93
CA ILE A 532 5.20 -10.29 -13.16
C ILE A 532 5.63 -9.77 -14.54
N ALA A 533 6.90 -9.99 -14.93
CA ALA A 533 7.39 -9.68 -16.28
C ALA A 533 6.70 -10.52 -17.38
N GLN A 534 6.34 -11.78 -17.09
CA GLN A 534 5.49 -12.63 -17.93
C GLN A 534 4.00 -12.22 -17.92
N ARG A 535 3.63 -11.14 -17.21
CA ARG A 535 2.26 -10.63 -17.04
C ARG A 535 1.30 -11.64 -16.40
N VAL A 536 1.79 -12.51 -15.51
CA VAL A 536 0.95 -13.47 -14.78
C VAL A 536 0.19 -12.72 -13.67
N PRO A 537 -1.16 -12.73 -13.64
CA PRO A 537 -1.93 -12.04 -12.61
C PRO A 537 -1.59 -12.52 -11.20
N VAL A 538 -1.65 -11.62 -10.21
CA VAL A 538 -1.32 -11.94 -8.80
C VAL A 538 -2.18 -13.09 -8.26
N ALA A 539 -3.48 -13.09 -8.58
CA ALA A 539 -4.45 -14.11 -8.18
C ALA A 539 -4.11 -15.54 -8.68
N TYR A 540 -3.21 -15.69 -9.66
CA TYR A 540 -2.76 -17.00 -10.12
C TYR A 540 -1.77 -17.68 -9.15
N ARG A 541 -1.08 -16.90 -8.31
CA ARG A 541 -0.07 -17.41 -7.36
C ARG A 541 -0.35 -17.12 -5.90
N HIS A 542 -1.23 -16.16 -5.62
CA HIS A 542 -1.51 -15.71 -4.26
C HIS A 542 -3.00 -15.52 -4.03
N GLY A 543 -3.48 -15.98 -2.87
CA GLY A 543 -4.78 -15.58 -2.32
C GLY A 543 -4.63 -14.41 -1.35
N GLU A 544 -5.72 -13.74 -1.02
CA GLU A 544 -5.78 -12.52 -0.21
C GLU A 544 -5.19 -12.72 1.20
N GLU A 545 -5.48 -13.85 1.85
CA GLU A 545 -4.90 -14.21 3.17
C GLU A 545 -3.37 -14.32 3.11
N GLN A 546 -2.85 -14.90 2.02
CA GLN A 546 -1.42 -15.05 1.83
C GLN A 546 -0.75 -13.70 1.55
N LEU A 547 -1.41 -12.83 0.78
CA LEU A 547 -0.93 -11.47 0.53
C LEU A 547 -0.93 -10.63 1.80
N ALA A 548 -1.93 -10.79 2.68
CA ALA A 548 -1.97 -10.09 3.97
C ALA A 548 -0.77 -10.48 4.86
N LEU A 549 -0.51 -11.78 5.00
CA LEU A 549 0.63 -12.29 5.77
C LEU A 549 1.97 -11.85 5.16
N TYR A 550 2.13 -11.99 3.84
CA TYR A 550 3.37 -11.58 3.16
C TYR A 550 3.58 -10.07 3.19
N GLY A 551 2.52 -9.27 3.10
CA GLY A 551 2.56 -7.81 3.21
C GLY A 551 3.18 -7.37 4.54
N ILE A 552 2.73 -7.99 5.65
CA ILE A 552 3.30 -7.78 6.98
C ILE A 552 4.74 -8.30 7.07
N GLU A 553 5.02 -9.53 6.62
CA GLU A 553 6.39 -10.09 6.62
C GLU A 553 7.38 -9.19 5.86
N MET A 554 6.94 -8.48 4.82
CA MET A 554 7.79 -7.52 4.09
C MET A 554 8.18 -6.28 4.92
N GLU A 555 7.38 -5.86 5.91
CA GLU A 555 7.72 -4.78 6.86
C GLU A 555 8.86 -5.19 7.83
N PHE A 556 9.15 -6.49 7.93
CA PHE A 556 10.20 -7.09 8.79
C PHE A 556 11.23 -7.90 7.99
N ALA A 557 11.30 -7.72 6.67
CA ALA A 557 12.08 -8.58 5.78
C ALA A 557 13.58 -8.63 6.14
N LYS A 558 14.14 -7.55 6.72
CA LYS A 558 15.55 -7.48 7.15
C LYS A 558 15.78 -8.26 8.45
N GLU A 559 14.88 -8.09 9.40
CA GLU A 559 14.89 -8.70 10.73
C GLU A 559 14.71 -10.21 10.60
N ILE A 560 13.72 -10.65 9.82
CA ILE A 560 13.47 -12.05 9.46
C ILE A 560 14.72 -12.68 8.83
N ARG A 561 15.29 -12.06 7.78
CA ARG A 561 16.53 -12.56 7.13
C ARG A 561 17.69 -12.65 8.12
N THR A 562 17.84 -11.70 9.02
CA THR A 562 18.88 -11.69 10.04
C THR A 562 18.71 -12.84 11.04
N GLN A 563 17.49 -13.10 11.52
CA GLN A 563 17.19 -14.24 12.39
C GLN A 563 17.38 -15.59 11.68
N TRP A 564 17.05 -15.68 10.39
CA TRP A 564 17.29 -16.89 9.59
C TRP A 564 18.79 -17.18 9.46
N LEU A 565 19.62 -16.16 9.21
CA LEU A 565 21.08 -16.30 9.20
C LEU A 565 21.62 -16.75 10.56
N TRP A 566 21.18 -16.13 11.66
CA TRP A 566 21.56 -16.56 13.01
C TRP A 566 21.15 -18.01 13.30
N THR A 567 19.92 -18.39 12.96
CA THR A 567 19.40 -19.74 13.12
C THR A 567 20.23 -20.75 12.32
N LEU A 568 20.62 -20.40 11.09
CA LEU A 568 21.49 -21.23 10.25
C LEU A 568 22.90 -21.38 10.86
N PHE A 569 23.52 -20.29 11.30
CA PHE A 569 24.86 -20.34 11.93
C PHE A 569 24.86 -21.13 13.23
N ILE A 570 23.84 -20.93 14.09
CA ILE A 570 23.69 -21.70 15.34
C ILE A 570 23.46 -23.18 15.05
N SER A 571 22.58 -23.51 14.08
CA SER A 571 22.30 -24.89 13.69
C SER A 571 23.53 -25.60 13.13
N LEU A 572 24.29 -24.93 12.26
CA LEU A 572 25.56 -25.46 11.74
C LEU A 572 26.60 -25.64 12.86
N GLY A 573 26.70 -24.68 13.78
CA GLY A 573 27.54 -24.76 14.97
C GLY A 573 27.17 -25.93 15.88
N LEU A 574 25.88 -26.21 16.08
CA LEU A 574 25.38 -27.36 16.83
C LEU A 574 25.72 -28.68 16.14
N ILE A 575 25.55 -28.79 14.82
CA ILE A 575 25.92 -29.98 14.04
C ILE A 575 27.42 -30.27 14.15
N VAL A 576 28.26 -29.24 13.97
CA VAL A 576 29.73 -29.36 14.08
C VAL A 576 30.14 -29.70 15.51
N GLY A 577 29.58 -29.02 16.51
CA GLY A 577 29.84 -29.28 17.93
C GLY A 577 29.45 -30.68 18.37
N MET A 578 28.30 -31.18 17.90
CA MET A 578 27.87 -32.56 18.11
C MET A 578 28.87 -33.55 17.47
N GLY A 579 29.29 -33.31 16.22
CA GLY A 579 30.29 -34.15 15.54
C GLY A 579 31.64 -34.20 16.27
N ILE A 580 32.11 -33.06 16.79
CA ILE A 580 33.33 -32.97 17.60
C ILE A 580 33.16 -33.73 18.92
N ASN A 581 32.05 -33.52 19.64
CA ASN A 581 31.75 -34.20 20.90
C ASN A 581 31.70 -35.73 20.73
N ILE A 582 31.02 -36.22 19.69
CA ILE A 582 30.95 -37.64 19.34
C ILE A 582 32.35 -38.21 19.05
N ASN A 583 33.16 -37.54 18.21
CA ASN A 583 34.52 -37.97 17.88
C ASN A 583 35.44 -38.02 19.12
N LEU A 584 35.38 -36.99 19.98
CA LEU A 584 36.15 -36.97 21.24
C LEU A 584 35.72 -38.11 22.19
N LEU A 585 34.42 -38.45 22.25
CA LEU A 585 33.92 -39.58 23.03
C LEU A 585 34.37 -40.94 22.46
N MET A 586 34.36 -41.12 21.13
CA MET A 586 34.85 -42.35 20.49
C MET A 586 36.35 -42.57 20.76
N ARG A 587 37.19 -41.56 20.51
CA ARG A 587 38.65 -41.64 20.78
C ARG A 587 38.98 -41.91 22.25
N ARG A 588 38.13 -41.46 23.19
CA ARG A 588 38.29 -41.77 24.62
C ARG A 588 38.05 -43.26 24.91
N ARG A 589 37.15 -43.93 24.19
CA ARG A 589 36.97 -45.40 24.31
C ARG A 589 38.15 -46.18 23.73
N GLU A 590 38.73 -45.71 22.63
CA GLU A 590 39.92 -46.33 22.04
C GLU A 590 41.14 -46.21 22.95
N ALA A 591 41.35 -45.05 23.59
CA ALA A 591 42.45 -44.82 24.53
C ALA A 591 42.22 -45.40 25.95
N ALA A 592 41.08 -46.07 26.17
CA ALA A 592 40.73 -46.75 27.42
C ALA A 592 40.67 -48.28 27.28
N LYS A 593 40.92 -48.80 26.08
CA LYS A 593 41.24 -50.20 25.79
C LYS A 593 42.76 -50.36 25.70
#